data_AF-A0A1Z7YNJ3-F1
#
_entry.id   AF-A0A1Z7YNJ3-F1
#
_cell.length_a   1.000
_cell.length_b   1.000
_cell.length_c   1.000
_cell.angle_alpha   90.00
_cell.angle_beta   90.00
_cell.angle_gamma   90.00
#
_symmetry.space_group_name_H-M   'P 1'
#
loop_
_entity.id
_entity.type
_entity.pdbx_description
1 polymer ?
#
loop_
_entity_poly.entity_id
_entity_poly.type
_entity_poly.pdbx_seq_one_letter_code
_entity_poly.pdbx_strand_id
1 'polypeptide(L)'
;MKIGPWTLSESQSLSNQCNLVSTTNNMPDGQGNTPAYLEITQQHIVFHTKSNIDTSYTGTGVFIGQQQTIPIERLYTPTSILFDTNYEALVNTIKNHDSLEIKVGFWPSWPVTQTYATTLKTEQFKTAYDALKKCNDML
;
A
#
# COMPACT_ATOMS: atom_id res chain seq x y z
N MET A 1 11.21 -14.71 0.53
CA MET A 1 11.72 -14.79 -0.87
C MET A 1 11.58 -13.42 -1.53
N LYS A 2 12.63 -12.91 -2.19
CA LYS A 2 12.58 -11.61 -2.90
C LYS A 2 12.24 -11.80 -4.38
N ILE A 3 11.30 -11.01 -4.91
CA ILE A 3 10.83 -11.02 -6.30
C ILE A 3 10.72 -9.56 -6.76
N GLY A 4 11.78 -9.04 -7.39
CA GLY A 4 11.83 -7.61 -7.77
C GLY A 4 11.71 -6.69 -6.54
N PRO A 5 10.77 -5.71 -6.55
CA PRO A 5 10.53 -4.84 -5.41
C PRO A 5 9.70 -5.52 -4.31
N TRP A 6 9.36 -6.81 -4.42
CA TRP A 6 8.49 -7.51 -3.48
C TRP A 6 9.24 -8.53 -2.63
N THR A 7 8.79 -8.71 -1.39
CA THR A 7 9.26 -9.76 -0.48
C THR A 7 8.07 -10.60 -0.04
N LEU A 8 8.10 -11.88 -0.38
CA LEU A 8 7.14 -12.90 0.06
C LEU A 8 7.63 -13.52 1.37
N SER A 9 6.76 -13.60 2.38
CA SER A 9 7.02 -14.26 3.66
C SER A 9 5.79 -15.01 4.17
N GLU A 10 6.02 -16.00 5.02
CA GLU A 10 4.96 -16.52 5.89
C GLU A 10 4.65 -15.46 6.96
N SER A 11 3.36 -15.19 7.18
CA SER A 11 2.90 -14.24 8.18
C SER A 11 3.25 -14.74 9.57
N GLN A 12 3.96 -13.92 10.34
CA GLN A 12 4.32 -14.24 11.73
C GLN A 12 3.16 -13.98 12.69
N SER A 13 2.17 -13.18 12.29
CA SER A 13 1.06 -12.72 13.12
C SER A 13 -0.24 -13.48 12.89
N LEU A 14 -0.44 -14.03 11.69
CA LEU A 14 -1.59 -14.84 11.31
C LEU A 14 -1.08 -16.25 10.97
N SER A 15 -1.34 -17.22 11.86
CA SER A 15 -1.03 -18.62 11.57
C SER A 15 -1.70 -19.03 10.25
N ASN A 16 -0.94 -19.69 9.38
CA ASN A 16 -1.39 -20.20 8.07
C ASN A 16 -1.76 -19.13 7.03
N GLN A 17 -1.01 -18.03 6.96
CA GLN A 17 -1.12 -17.12 5.80
C GLN A 17 0.26 -16.66 5.32
N CYS A 18 0.42 -16.49 4.02
CA CYS A 18 1.57 -15.78 3.44
C CYS A 18 1.20 -14.32 3.13
N ASN A 19 2.17 -13.41 3.24
CA ASN A 19 2.03 -12.02 2.85
C ASN A 19 3.13 -11.59 1.87
N LEU A 20 2.80 -10.59 1.06
CA LEU A 20 3.70 -9.95 0.12
C LEU A 20 3.90 -8.49 0.53
N VAL A 21 5.15 -8.10 0.77
CA VAL A 21 5.52 -6.75 1.21
C VAL A 21 6.30 -6.05 0.11
N SER A 22 5.92 -4.83 -0.24
CA SER A 22 6.68 -4.01 -1.19
C SER A 22 7.98 -3.49 -0.57
N THR A 23 8.89 -3.03 -1.40
CA THR A 23 10.05 -2.26 -0.94
C THR A 23 9.56 -1.04 -0.18
N THR A 24 10.23 -0.75 0.94
CA THR A 24 9.92 0.42 1.75
C THR A 24 10.47 1.67 1.08
N ASN A 25 9.56 2.60 0.79
CA ASN A 25 9.91 3.94 0.34
C ASN A 25 10.08 4.89 1.52
N ASN A 26 10.82 5.96 1.29
CA ASN A 26 10.86 7.10 2.18
C ASN A 26 9.87 8.15 1.68
N MET A 27 8.84 8.47 2.46
CA MET A 27 7.74 9.36 2.08
C MET A 27 7.77 10.62 2.96
N PRO A 28 7.74 11.84 2.39
CA PRO A 28 7.60 13.04 3.18
C PRO A 28 6.27 13.06 3.92
N ASP A 29 6.26 13.53 5.17
CA ASP A 29 5.04 13.64 5.99
C ASP A 29 4.73 15.06 6.47
N GLY A 30 5.50 16.05 5.98
CA GLY A 30 5.39 17.46 6.35
C GLY A 30 6.27 17.90 7.51
N GLN A 31 6.75 16.98 8.35
CA GLN A 31 7.70 17.27 9.43
C GLN A 31 9.06 16.59 9.22
N GLY A 32 9.09 15.59 8.35
CA GLY A 32 10.26 14.85 7.97
C GLY A 32 9.84 13.79 6.97
N ASN A 33 10.06 12.54 7.37
CA ASN A 33 9.97 11.40 6.49
C ASN A 33 9.44 10.18 7.25
N THR A 34 8.50 9.46 6.66
CA THR A 34 7.96 8.20 7.15
C THR A 34 8.32 7.07 6.17
N PRO A 35 8.66 5.86 6.65
CA PRO A 35 8.64 4.69 5.78
C PRO A 35 7.22 4.48 5.25
N ALA A 36 7.10 4.09 3.99
CA ALA A 36 5.84 3.81 3.33
C ALA A 36 5.95 2.54 2.48
N TYR A 37 5.04 1.59 2.66
CA TYR A 37 5.04 0.32 1.92
C TYR A 37 3.64 -0.31 1.86
N LEU A 38 3.46 -1.23 0.93
CA LEU A 38 2.27 -2.08 0.84
C LEU A 38 2.54 -3.44 1.46
N GLU A 39 1.57 -3.93 2.22
CA GLU A 39 1.43 -5.34 2.61
C GLU A 39 0.20 -5.91 1.91
N ILE A 40 0.34 -7.08 1.30
CA ILE A 40 -0.69 -7.70 0.46
C ILE A 40 -0.89 -9.14 0.91
N THR A 41 -2.13 -9.48 1.21
CA THR A 41 -2.60 -10.86 1.41
C THR A 41 -3.57 -11.26 0.29
N GLN A 42 -4.19 -12.44 0.39
CA GLN A 42 -5.23 -12.84 -0.57
C GLN A 42 -6.55 -12.06 -0.41
N GLN A 43 -6.74 -11.35 0.71
CA GLN A 43 -8.03 -10.74 1.05
C GLN A 43 -7.95 -9.21 1.19
N HIS A 44 -6.78 -8.69 1.55
CA HIS A 44 -6.62 -7.27 1.81
C HIS A 44 -5.28 -6.75 1.34
N ILE A 45 -5.25 -5.45 1.04
CA ILE A 45 -4.04 -4.68 0.83
C ILE A 45 -4.00 -3.60 1.91
N VAL A 46 -2.87 -3.46 2.59
CA VAL A 46 -2.66 -2.45 3.62
C VAL A 46 -1.51 -1.56 3.21
N PHE A 47 -1.76 -0.25 3.17
CA PHE A 47 -0.69 0.74 3.04
C PHE A 47 -0.25 1.18 4.43
N HIS A 48 1.04 1.03 4.72
CA HIS A 48 1.61 1.32 6.03
C HIS A 48 2.47 2.57 6.00
N THR A 49 2.34 3.40 7.04
CA THR A 49 3.24 4.48 7.43
C THR A 49 3.65 4.34 8.90
N LYS A 50 4.52 5.23 9.38
CA LYS A 50 4.75 5.48 10.82
C LYS A 50 4.07 6.76 11.31
N SER A 51 3.79 7.69 10.42
CA SER A 51 3.11 8.95 10.75
C SER A 51 1.59 8.78 10.66
N ASN A 52 0.86 9.41 11.58
CA ASN A 52 -0.60 9.31 11.65
C ASN A 52 -1.22 9.93 10.40
N ILE A 53 -2.06 9.16 9.71
CA ILE A 53 -2.77 9.56 8.50
C ILE A 53 -4.00 10.36 8.88
N ASP A 54 -4.22 11.48 8.19
CA ASP A 54 -5.41 12.30 8.33
C ASP A 54 -6.28 12.18 7.05
N THR A 55 -7.47 11.61 7.21
CA THR A 55 -8.42 11.37 6.12
C THR A 55 -9.29 12.59 5.79
N SER A 56 -9.11 13.73 6.47
CA SER A 56 -9.81 14.97 6.15
C SER A 56 -9.30 15.65 4.87
N TYR A 57 -8.12 15.25 4.39
CA TYR A 57 -7.53 15.79 3.17
C TYR A 57 -8.30 15.31 1.94
N THR A 58 -8.66 16.25 1.06
CA THR A 58 -9.16 15.92 -0.29
C THR A 58 -8.01 15.51 -1.21
N GLY A 59 -8.30 14.74 -2.26
CA GLY A 59 -7.29 14.35 -3.25
C GLY A 59 -6.36 13.21 -2.78
N THR A 60 -6.80 12.45 -1.77
CA THR A 60 -6.10 11.27 -1.27
C THR A 60 -6.59 9.99 -1.95
N GLY A 61 -5.70 9.00 -2.09
CA GLY A 61 -6.02 7.71 -2.70
C GLY A 61 -4.86 7.13 -3.48
N VAL A 62 -5.17 6.15 -4.32
CA VAL A 62 -4.26 5.53 -5.30
C VAL A 62 -4.43 6.22 -6.65
N PHE A 63 -3.31 6.53 -7.28
CA PHE A 63 -3.23 7.25 -8.55
C PHE A 63 -2.35 6.51 -9.55
N ILE A 64 -2.74 6.61 -10.82
CA ILE A 64 -1.91 6.26 -11.98
C ILE A 64 -1.72 7.53 -12.80
N GLY A 65 -0.49 8.05 -12.81
CA GLY A 65 -0.20 9.38 -13.33
C GLY A 65 -1.01 10.44 -12.57
N GLN A 66 -1.89 11.17 -13.28
CA GLN A 66 -2.74 12.20 -12.68
C GLN A 66 -4.16 11.70 -12.32
N GLN A 67 -4.51 10.48 -12.70
CA GLN A 67 -5.86 9.95 -12.50
C GLN A 67 -5.95 9.17 -11.18
N GLN A 68 -6.90 9.55 -10.33
CA GLN A 68 -7.26 8.76 -9.15
C GLN A 68 -7.97 7.48 -9.61
N THR A 69 -7.44 6.32 -9.23
CA THR A 69 -8.01 5.02 -9.56
C THR A 69 -8.80 4.44 -8.39
N ILE A 70 -8.34 4.65 -7.15
CA ILE A 70 -8.98 4.09 -5.94
C ILE A 70 -8.97 5.13 -4.82
N PRO A 71 -10.11 5.46 -4.22
CA PRO A 71 -10.15 6.35 -3.06
C PRO A 71 -9.58 5.67 -1.81
N ILE A 72 -9.17 6.47 -0.80
CA ILE A 72 -8.95 5.92 0.54
C ILE A 72 -10.29 5.36 1.04
N GLU A 73 -10.30 4.09 1.43
CA GLU A 73 -11.50 3.44 1.98
C GLU A 73 -11.63 3.73 3.47
N ARG A 74 -10.70 3.20 4.27
CA ARG A 74 -10.70 3.36 5.72
C ARG A 74 -9.31 3.21 6.31
N LEU A 75 -9.10 3.83 7.46
CA LEU A 75 -7.93 3.55 8.30
C LEU A 75 -8.09 2.16 8.93
N TYR A 76 -7.02 1.35 8.85
CA TYR A 76 -6.90 0.11 9.63
C TYR A 76 -6.36 0.42 11.04
N THR A 77 -5.38 1.32 11.08
CA THR A 77 -4.81 1.92 12.29
C THR A 77 -4.59 3.41 12.00
N PRO A 78 -4.23 4.24 13.00
CA PRO A 78 -3.87 5.63 12.73
C PRO A 78 -2.77 5.80 11.68
N THR A 79 -1.93 4.80 11.44
CA THR A 79 -0.79 4.87 10.50
C THR A 79 -0.94 3.90 9.33
N SER A 80 -2.15 3.42 9.03
CA SER A 80 -2.36 2.53 7.89
C SER A 80 -3.75 2.61 7.27
N ILE A 81 -3.81 2.41 5.96
CA ILE A 81 -5.04 2.37 5.16
C ILE A 81 -5.31 0.94 4.73
N LEU A 82 -6.54 0.46 4.94
CA LEU A 82 -7.02 -0.82 4.44
C LEU A 82 -7.74 -0.64 3.11
N PHE A 83 -7.39 -1.48 2.14
CA PHE A 83 -8.13 -1.67 0.89
C PHE A 83 -8.67 -3.11 0.88
N ASP A 84 -9.94 -3.27 1.21
CA ASP A 84 -10.65 -4.56 1.17
C ASP A 84 -11.84 -4.51 0.20
N THR A 85 -12.51 -3.37 0.10
CA THR A 85 -13.67 -3.19 -0.77
C THR A 85 -13.25 -3.09 -2.23
N ASN A 86 -12.15 -2.40 -2.53
CA ASN A 86 -11.56 -2.29 -3.87
C ASN A 86 -10.35 -3.22 -4.06
N TYR A 87 -10.24 -4.31 -3.28
CA TYR A 87 -9.11 -5.22 -3.34
C TYR A 87 -8.81 -5.70 -4.78
N GLU A 88 -9.82 -6.25 -5.47
CA GLU A 88 -9.63 -6.79 -6.83
C GLU A 88 -9.23 -5.69 -7.82
N ALA A 89 -9.84 -4.51 -7.69
CA ALA A 89 -9.51 -3.35 -8.52
C ALA A 89 -8.05 -2.92 -8.30
N LEU A 90 -7.59 -2.85 -7.04
CA LEU A 90 -6.21 -2.49 -6.71
C LEU A 90 -5.21 -3.54 -7.19
N VAL A 91 -5.50 -4.83 -6.98
CA VAL A 91 -4.68 -5.92 -7.53
C VAL A 91 -4.57 -5.79 -9.04
N ASN A 92 -5.66 -5.52 -9.75
CA ASN A 92 -5.65 -5.33 -11.20
C ASN A 92 -4.88 -4.08 -11.62
N THR A 93 -4.99 -2.97 -10.89
CA THR A 93 -4.17 -1.77 -11.11
C THR A 93 -2.68 -2.10 -10.98
N ILE A 94 -2.25 -2.73 -9.87
CA ILE A 94 -0.84 -3.08 -9.64
C ILE A 94 -0.32 -4.05 -10.72
N LYS A 95 -1.15 -4.98 -11.21
CA LYS A 95 -0.77 -5.89 -12.30
C LYS A 95 -0.53 -5.20 -13.64
N ASN A 96 -1.20 -4.09 -13.91
CA ASN A 96 -1.24 -3.48 -15.25
C ASN A 96 -0.37 -2.23 -15.38
N HIS A 97 0.28 -1.80 -14.30
CA HIS A 97 1.17 -0.64 -14.28
C HIS A 97 2.50 -1.01 -13.62
N ASP A 98 3.59 -0.35 -14.03
CA ASP A 98 4.94 -0.57 -13.47
C ASP A 98 5.19 0.27 -12.21
N SER A 99 4.32 1.25 -11.96
CA SER A 99 4.27 2.00 -10.71
C SER A 99 2.86 2.50 -10.41
N LEU A 100 2.63 2.85 -9.15
CA LEU A 100 1.46 3.61 -8.71
C LEU A 100 1.87 4.65 -7.68
N GLU A 101 1.07 5.68 -7.53
CA GLU A 101 1.27 6.72 -6.52
C GLU A 101 0.18 6.63 -5.46
N ILE A 102 0.56 6.71 -4.17
CA ILE A 102 -0.38 6.79 -3.05
C ILE A 102 -0.24 8.18 -2.43
N LYS A 103 -1.36 8.90 -2.34
CA LYS A 103 -1.45 10.23 -1.74
C LYS A 103 -2.24 10.19 -0.45
N VAL A 104 -1.68 10.75 0.62
CA VAL A 104 -2.31 10.84 1.94
C VAL A 104 -2.03 12.18 2.59
N GLY A 105 -2.88 12.60 3.54
CA GLY A 105 -2.57 13.66 4.50
C GLY A 105 -2.00 13.09 5.79
N PHE A 106 -1.28 13.90 6.57
CA PHE A 106 -0.71 13.49 7.86
C PHE A 106 -1.09 14.47 8.99
N TRP A 107 -1.21 13.93 10.20
CA TRP A 107 -1.45 14.70 11.42
C TRP A 107 -0.12 15.20 12.03
N PRO A 108 -0.07 16.41 12.62
CA PRO A 108 -1.13 17.39 12.81
C PRO A 108 -1.52 18.09 11.52
N SER A 109 -2.84 18.20 11.32
CA SER A 109 -3.42 18.74 10.10
C SER A 109 -3.59 20.24 10.10
N TRP A 110 -3.18 20.98 11.15
CA TRP A 110 -3.34 22.44 11.16
C TRP A 110 -2.01 23.18 10.99
N PRO A 111 -1.87 24.02 9.95
CA PRO A 111 -2.83 24.24 8.84
C PRO A 111 -2.81 23.08 7.82
N VAL A 112 -3.97 22.78 7.21
CA VAL A 112 -4.08 21.77 6.14
C VAL A 112 -3.45 22.38 4.89
N THR A 113 -2.27 21.90 4.49
CA THR A 113 -1.54 22.48 3.36
C THR A 113 -1.67 21.66 2.09
N GLN A 114 -1.24 20.39 2.12
CA GLN A 114 -1.18 19.54 0.94
C GLN A 114 -1.15 18.05 1.31
N THR A 115 -1.55 17.20 0.37
CA THR A 115 -1.28 15.76 0.45
C THR A 115 0.18 15.48 0.13
N TYR A 116 0.74 14.45 0.75
CA TYR A 116 2.05 13.92 0.42
C TYR A 116 1.89 12.64 -0.39
N ALA A 117 2.87 12.35 -1.24
CA ALA A 117 2.83 11.23 -2.17
C ALA A 117 4.04 10.31 -2.01
N THR A 118 3.84 9.02 -2.30
CA THR A 118 4.93 8.08 -2.56
C THR A 118 4.63 7.27 -3.82
N THR A 119 5.63 7.09 -4.68
CA THR A 119 5.53 6.26 -5.88
C THR A 119 6.10 4.87 -5.60
N LEU A 120 5.23 3.87 -5.54
CA LEU A 120 5.62 2.48 -5.34
C LEU A 120 5.87 1.82 -6.68
N LYS A 121 7.01 1.12 -6.79
CA LYS A 121 7.31 0.28 -7.94
C LYS A 121 6.51 -1.01 -7.88
N THR A 122 5.86 -1.35 -8.98
CA THR A 122 4.97 -2.53 -9.09
C THR A 122 5.44 -3.53 -10.13
N GLU A 123 6.60 -3.29 -10.75
CA GLU A 123 7.32 -4.27 -11.58
C GLU A 123 7.36 -5.65 -10.91
N GLN A 124 7.23 -6.71 -11.72
CA GLN A 124 7.19 -8.12 -11.27
C GLN A 124 6.04 -8.50 -10.31
N PHE A 125 5.05 -7.63 -10.10
CA PHE A 125 3.93 -7.93 -9.21
C PHE A 125 3.14 -9.18 -9.63
N LYS A 126 2.92 -9.42 -10.93
CA LYS A 126 2.23 -10.63 -11.40
C LYS A 126 2.90 -11.90 -10.86
N THR A 127 4.21 -12.02 -11.05
CA THR A 127 5.01 -13.15 -10.56
C THR A 127 4.97 -13.25 -9.04
N ALA A 128 5.09 -12.11 -8.34
CA ALA A 128 5.08 -12.06 -6.89
C ALA A 128 3.71 -12.47 -6.31
N TYR A 129 2.62 -12.05 -6.96
CA TYR A 129 1.25 -12.38 -6.57
C TYR A 129 0.89 -13.84 -6.85
N ASP A 130 1.37 -14.41 -7.96
CA ASP A 130 1.21 -15.84 -8.22
C ASP A 130 2.00 -16.69 -7.21
N ALA A 131 3.18 -16.23 -6.78
CA ALA A 131 3.93 -16.88 -5.70
C ALA A 131 3.21 -16.78 -4.34
N LEU A 132 2.58 -15.62 -4.05
CA LEU A 132 1.72 -15.45 -2.87
C LEU A 132 0.55 -16.45 -2.86
N LYS A 133 -0.12 -16.65 -3.99
CA LYS A 133 -1.20 -17.65 -4.09
C LYS A 133 -0.71 -19.06 -3.79
N LYS A 134 0.35 -19.50 -4.48
CA LYS A 134 0.95 -20.83 -4.27
C LYS A 134 1.39 -21.04 -2.83
N CYS A 135 1.98 -20.01 -2.20
CA CYS A 135 2.41 -20.08 -0.82
C CYS A 135 1.24 -20.37 0.13
N ASN A 136 0.12 -19.67 -0.05
CA ASN A 136 -1.09 -19.91 0.75
C ASN A 136 -1.76 -21.26 0.46
N ASP A 137 -1.69 -21.78 -0.77
CA ASP A 137 -2.23 -23.11 -1.11
C ASP A 137 -1.43 -24.26 -0.46
N MET A 138 -0.24 -23.97 0.07
CA MET A 138 0.66 -24.93 0.73
C MET A 138 0.59 -24.89 2.27
N LEU A 139 -0.19 -23.97 2.85
CA LEU A 139 -0.41 -23.81 4.30
C LEU A 139 -1.67 -24.54 4.77
#